data_AF-A0A653DKB1-F1
#
_entry.id   AF-A0A653DKB1-F1
#
_cell.length_a   1.000
_cell.length_b   1.000
_cell.length_c   1.000
_cell.angle_alpha   90.00
_cell.angle_beta   90.00
_cell.angle_gamma   90.00
#
_symmetry.space_group_name_H-M   'P 1'
#
loop_
_entity.id
_entity.type
_entity.pdbx_description
1 polymer ?
#
loop_
_entity_poly.entity_id
_entity_poly.type
_entity_poly.pdbx_seq_one_letter_code
_entity_poly.pdbx_strand_id
1 'polypeptide(L)' 'MLWKVFCSNNHYMENYDPNQLLKYILYLDVNNLYGYNGVEWVDTNIDVTTIPDDSEIGYTLSVSIKYPESLHDAHSGFP' A
#
# COMPACT_ATOMS: atom_id res chain seq x y z
N MET A 1 -4.98 23.54 7.18
CA MET A 1 -4.41 22.19 6.97
C MET A 1 -2.95 22.38 6.57
N LEU A 2 -2.01 22.02 7.46
CA LEU A 2 -0.57 22.17 7.23
C LEU A 2 -0.01 20.83 6.73
N TRP A 3 0.25 20.72 5.43
CA TRP A 3 0.98 19.58 4.89
C TRP A 3 2.44 19.69 5.31
N LYS A 4 2.90 18.78 6.16
CA LYS A 4 4.30 18.68 6.54
C LYS A 4 5.03 17.96 5.41
N VAL A 5 5.60 18.71 4.47
CA VAL A 5 6.41 18.16 3.38
C VAL A 5 7.69 17.57 3.99
N PHE A 6 7.95 16.29 3.75
CA PHE A 6 9.20 15.67 4.14
C PHE A 6 10.30 16.08 3.16
N CYS A 7 11.09 17.09 3.52
CA CYS A 7 12.29 17.48 2.77
C CYS A 7 13.52 16.76 3.35
N SER A 8 14.35 16.20 2.48
CA SER A 8 15.69 15.66 2.81
C SER A 8 16.70 16.82 2.94
N ASN A 9 17.78 16.62 3.71
CA ASN A 9 18.89 17.57 3.86
C ASN A 9 20.20 16.78 4.05
N ASN A 10 20.86 16.43 2.95
CA ASN A 10 22.14 15.71 3.01
C ASN A 10 23.10 16.24 1.95
N HIS A 11 24.39 15.91 2.11
CA HIS A 11 25.49 16.45 1.31
C HIS A 11 25.39 16.21 -0.21
N TYR A 12 24.50 15.31 -0.65
CA TYR A 12 24.30 14.98 -2.06
C TYR A 12 23.19 15.83 -2.72
N MET A 13 22.51 16.70 -1.97
CA MET A 13 21.44 17.56 -2.49
C MET A 13 21.97 18.93 -2.91
N GLU A 14 21.45 19.47 -4.02
CA GLU A 14 21.84 20.79 -4.54
C GLU A 14 21.55 21.93 -3.55
N ASN A 15 20.52 21.79 -2.71
CA ASN A 15 20.09 22.76 -1.72
C ASN A 15 20.48 22.39 -0.28
N TYR A 16 21.55 21.61 -0.11
CA TYR A 16 22.07 21.25 1.21
C TYR A 16 22.35 22.48 2.07
N ASP A 17 21.78 22.52 3.28
CA ASP A 17 22.02 23.55 4.28
C ASP A 17 22.84 22.97 5.45
N PRO A 18 24.11 23.39 5.64
CA PRO A 18 24.96 22.91 6.73
C PRO A 18 24.48 23.34 8.13
N ASN A 19 23.55 24.30 8.22
CA ASN A 19 22.98 24.75 9.49
C ASN A 19 21.73 23.96 9.90
N GLN A 20 21.24 23.08 9.02
CA GLN A 20 20.10 22.20 9.29
C GLN A 20 20.58 20.78 9.63
N LEU A 21 19.75 20.04 10.36
CA LEU A 21 20.02 18.64 10.67
C LEU A 21 20.17 17.80 9.39
N LEU A 22 21.16 16.90 9.39
CA LEU A 22 21.32 15.87 8.36
C LEU A 22 20.09 14.96 8.34
N LYS A 23 19.44 14.87 7.19
CA LYS A 23 18.22 14.09 6.98
C LYS A 23 18.31 13.34 5.67
N TYR A 24 18.05 12.04 5.72
CA TYR A 24 17.97 11.16 4.57
C TYR A 24 16.54 10.66 4.43
N ILE A 25 16.07 10.53 3.19
CA ILE A 25 14.82 9.82 2.87
C ILE A 25 15.23 8.50 2.25
N LEU A 26 14.77 7.40 2.85
CA LEU A 26 14.97 6.06 2.33
C LEU A 26 13.73 5.69 1.51
N TYR A 27 13.91 5.44 0.21
CA TYR A 27 12.88 4.86 -0.65
C TYR A 27 13.15 3.36 -0.78
N LEU A 28 12.27 2.54 -0.21
CA LEU A 28 12.31 1.10 -0.37
C LEU A 28 11.18 0.71 -1.32
N ASP A 29 11.55 0.14 -2.47
CA ASP A 29 10.60 -0.49 -3.38
C ASP A 29 10.79 -2.00 -3.29
N VAL A 30 9.76 -2.70 -2.81
CA VAL A 30 9.78 -4.15 -2.73
C VAL A 30 9.20 -4.70 -4.03
N ASN A 31 10.09 -5.04 -4.96
CA ASN A 31 9.73 -5.77 -6.15
C ASN A 31 9.01 -7.06 -5.74
N ASN A 32 7.76 -7.21 -6.21
CA ASN A 32 6.96 -8.42 -6.02
C ASN A 32 6.53 -8.71 -4.56
N LEU A 33 6.24 -7.67 -3.76
CA LEU A 33 5.81 -7.77 -2.34
C LEU A 33 4.69 -8.81 -2.10
N TYR A 34 3.87 -9.09 -3.12
CA TYR A 34 2.76 -10.06 -3.05
C TYR A 34 2.76 -11.12 -4.15
N GLY A 35 3.81 -11.23 -4.97
CA GLY A 35 3.78 -12.20 -6.07
C GLY A 35 4.08 -13.60 -5.58
N TYR A 36 3.02 -14.38 -5.44
CA TYR A 36 3.07 -15.80 -5.14
C TYR A 36 3.16 -16.60 -6.44
N ASN A 37 4.17 -17.48 -6.55
CA ASN A 37 4.28 -18.42 -7.67
C ASN A 37 3.28 -19.56 -7.46
N GLY A 38 2.31 -19.73 -8.37
CA GLY A 38 1.34 -20.84 -8.34
C GLY A 38 -0.13 -20.46 -8.26
N VAL A 39 -0.50 -19.24 -8.67
CA VAL A 39 -1.91 -18.82 -8.74
C VAL A 39 -2.44 -19.08 -10.15
N GLU A 40 -3.59 -19.74 -10.24
CA GLU A 40 -4.35 -19.90 -11.49
C GLU A 40 -5.59 -19.01 -11.47
N TRP A 41 -5.92 -18.41 -12.61
CA TRP A 41 -7.17 -17.68 -12.77
C TRP A 41 -8.32 -18.67 -12.95
N VAL A 42 -9.25 -18.67 -12.01
CA VAL A 42 -10.45 -19.52 -12.04
C VAL A 42 -11.71 -18.70 -12.30
N ASP A 43 -12.74 -19.32 -12.88
CA ASP A 43 -14.00 -18.66 -13.19
C ASP A 43 -14.78 -18.29 -11.91
N THR A 44 -15.51 -17.17 -11.93
CA THR A 44 -15.92 -16.40 -10.75
C THR A 44 -17.21 -16.88 -10.06
N ASN A 45 -17.76 -18.04 -10.46
CA ASN A 45 -18.99 -18.60 -9.89
C ASN A 45 -18.77 -19.36 -8.57
N ILE A 46 -17.99 -18.80 -7.65
CA ILE A 46 -17.81 -19.32 -6.29
C ILE A 46 -18.59 -18.47 -5.29
N ASP A 47 -19.30 -19.10 -4.37
CA ASP A 47 -19.88 -18.41 -3.21
C ASP A 47 -18.87 -18.41 -2.07
N VAL A 48 -18.10 -17.33 -1.98
CA VAL A 48 -17.04 -17.17 -0.98
C VAL A 48 -17.54 -17.16 0.46
N THR A 49 -18.83 -16.90 0.68
CA THR A 49 -19.42 -16.90 2.03
C THR A 49 -19.61 -18.31 2.59
N THR A 50 -19.48 -19.33 1.75
CA THR A 50 -19.66 -20.74 2.11
C THR A 50 -18.34 -21.49 2.33
N ILE A 51 -17.20 -20.83 2.07
CA ILE A 51 -15.87 -21.43 2.19
C ILE A 51 -15.45 -21.42 3.66
N PRO A 52 -15.03 -22.57 4.23
CA PRO A 52 -14.51 -22.63 5.59
C PRO A 52 -13.21 -21.84 5.75
N ASP A 53 -13.03 -21.22 6.92
CA ASP A 53 -11.81 -20.47 7.26
C ASP A 53 -10.54 -21.35 7.22
N ASP A 54 -10.67 -22.67 7.42
CA ASP A 54 -9.59 -23.67 7.43
C ASP A 54 -9.47 -24.45 6.11
N SER A 55 -10.04 -23.94 5.02
CA SER A 55 -9.93 -24.52 3.69
C SER A 55 -8.47 -24.70 3.24
N GLU A 56 -8.16 -25.85 2.63
CA GLU A 56 -6.86 -26.12 1.99
C GLU A 56 -6.59 -25.20 0.79
N ILE A 57 -7.66 -24.69 0.16
CA ILE A 57 -7.60 -23.77 -0.98
C ILE A 57 -8.00 -22.37 -0.52
N GLY A 58 -7.10 -21.41 -0.72
CA GLY A 58 -7.35 -19.97 -0.52
C GLY A 58 -7.72 -19.26 -1.82
N TYR A 59 -8.56 -18.23 -1.72
CA TYR A 59 -9.03 -17.45 -2.86
C TYR A 59 -8.64 -15.98 -2.69
N THR A 60 -8.15 -15.36 -3.76
CA THR A 60 -7.93 -13.90 -3.82
C THR A 60 -8.94 -13.31 -4.79
N LEU A 61 -9.73 -12.35 -4.34
CA LEU A 61 -10.81 -11.76 -5.12
C LEU A 61 -10.43 -10.35 -5.58
N SER A 62 -10.51 -10.11 -6.88
CA SER A 62 -10.54 -8.75 -7.42
C SER A 62 -11.99 -8.29 -7.48
N VAL A 63 -12.39 -7.42 -6.55
CA VAL A 63 -13.76 -6.92 -6.45
C VAL A 63 -13.81 -5.41 -6.68
N SER A 64 -14.87 -4.95 -7.34
CA SER A 64 -15.18 -3.53 -7.45
C SER A 64 -16.13 -3.14 -6.31
N ILE A 65 -15.64 -2.36 -5.35
CA ILE A 65 -16.47 -1.81 -4.27
C ILE A 65 -16.73 -0.32 -4.50
N LYS A 66 -17.94 0.14 -4.16
CA LYS A 66 -18.21 1.59 -4.05
C LYS A 66 -17.81 2.03 -2.65
N TYR A 67 -16.79 2.87 -2.58
CA TYR A 67 -16.26 3.33 -1.31
C TYR A 67 -17.01 4.57 -0.80
N PRO A 68 -17.69 4.52 0.38
CA PRO A 68 -18.54 5.62 0.85
C PRO A 68 -17.78 6.93 1.08
N GLU A 69 -18.29 8.05 0.55
CA GLU A 69 -17.67 9.38 0.69
C GLU A 69 -17.45 9.79 2.15
N SER A 70 -18.35 9.40 3.06
CA SER A 70 -18.23 9.69 4.49
C SER A 70 -16.98 9.10 5.16
N LEU A 71 -16.33 8.11 4.54
CA LEU A 71 -15.12 7.46 5.05
C LEU A 71 -13.84 8.00 4.40
N HIS A 72 -13.93 8.90 3.42
CA HIS A 72 -12.76 9.40 2.68
C HIS A 72 -11.85 10.22 3.60
N ASP A 73 -12.41 11.16 4.35
CA ASP A 73 -11.64 12.00 5.28
C ASP A 73 -11.07 11.19 6.45
N ALA A 74 -11.86 10.26 7.00
CA ALA A 74 -11.43 9.44 8.13
C ALA A 74 -10.29 8.48 7.74
N HIS A 75 -10.27 8.02 6.48
CA HIS A 75 -9.30 7.04 6.01
C HIS A 75 -8.24 7.64 5.07
N SER A 76 -8.10 8.98 5.02
CA SER A 76 -7.16 9.68 4.15
C SER A 76 -5.67 9.41 4.45
N GLY A 77 -5.38 8.68 5.53
CA GLY A 77 -4.03 8.29 5.96
C GLY A 77 -3.74 6.80 5.85
N PHE A 78 -4.69 6.00 5.35
CA PHE A 78 -4.41 4.61 5.01
C PHE A 78 -3.85 4.55 3.58
N PRO A 79 -2.84 3.70 3.35
CA PRO A 79 -2.18 3.54 2.04
C PRO A 79 -3.12 3.04 0.95
#